data_AF-A0A2A4NYE1-F1
#
_entry.id   AF-A0A2A4NYE1-F1
#
_cell.length_a   1.000
_cell.length_b   1.000
_cell.length_c   1.000
_cell.angle_alpha   90.00
_cell.angle_beta   90.00
_cell.angle_gamma   90.00
#
_symmetry.space_group_name_H-M   'P 1'
#
loop_
_entity.id
_entity.type
_entity.pdbx_description
1 polymer ?
#
loop_
_entity_poly.entity_id
_entity_poly.type
_entity_poly.pdbx_seq_one_letter_code
_entity_poly.pdbx_strand_id
1 'polypeptide(L)'
;MTYRLFVLILLTALSSCGSDEVLIDEVDTAVAGEADAEADSNDDAKQVDQEALAELEDHRRELFILEMKTEHALRSAHLELTEADEALQDAHRELRLFMSVEMPRQIENQKQSLSYSRHSVKNAEEELAQLEQLYGDAEFAEATAEIVIGRSRHSLEMERIDLRQSEENLRNLHKYELPKEIEDLEHSIRRAEHELEGARIEMEVAEIEAEHELKSAIEEVEKLEKGLGMDEHDHSDDHDE
;
A
#
# COMPACT_ATOMS: atom_id res chain seq x y z
N MET A 1 12.87 -30.96 -11.09
CA MET A 1 12.80 -30.50 -12.49
C MET A 1 13.49 -29.15 -12.55
N THR A 2 14.68 -29.11 -13.13
CA THR A 2 15.59 -27.96 -13.18
C THR A 2 15.84 -27.61 -14.64
N TYR A 3 15.58 -26.37 -15.05
CA TYR A 3 16.02 -25.86 -16.34
C TYR A 3 17.04 -24.74 -16.17
N ARG A 4 18.26 -25.03 -16.63
CA ARG A 4 19.29 -24.07 -17.03
C ARG A 4 18.95 -23.57 -18.45
N LEU A 5 19.34 -22.34 -18.78
CA LEU A 5 20.42 -22.01 -19.74
C LEU A 5 20.11 -20.83 -20.70
N PHE A 6 21.04 -19.85 -20.71
CA PHE A 6 21.47 -18.97 -21.83
C PHE A 6 20.50 -17.86 -22.30
N VAL A 7 20.90 -16.61 -22.56
CA VAL A 7 21.89 -16.13 -23.56
C VAL A 7 22.43 -14.73 -23.20
N LEU A 8 23.64 -14.46 -23.69
CA LEU A 8 24.56 -13.34 -23.47
C LEU A 8 24.65 -12.53 -24.79
N ILE A 9 24.51 -11.19 -24.79
CA ILE A 9 24.87 -10.32 -25.93
C ILE A 9 25.65 -9.09 -25.47
N LEU A 10 26.61 -8.74 -26.32
CA LEU A 10 27.86 -8.01 -26.19
C LEU A 10 27.74 -6.53 -26.61
N LEU A 11 28.54 -5.66 -25.97
CA LEU A 11 29.31 -4.49 -26.47
C LEU A 11 28.77 -3.58 -27.61
N THR A 12 28.93 -2.26 -27.43
CA THR A 12 29.82 -1.41 -28.26
C THR A 12 29.99 -0.01 -27.66
N ALA A 13 31.24 0.48 -27.70
CA ALA A 13 31.67 1.84 -27.40
C ALA A 13 32.12 2.51 -28.70
N LEU A 14 32.03 3.85 -28.81
CA LEU A 14 32.92 4.69 -29.64
C LEU A 14 32.74 6.18 -29.34
N SER A 15 33.88 6.86 -29.25
CA SER A 15 34.11 8.31 -29.05
C SER A 15 33.57 9.21 -30.16
N SER A 16 33.38 10.49 -29.85
CA SER A 16 33.65 11.58 -30.80
C SER A 16 34.16 12.83 -30.06
N CYS A 17 35.37 13.25 -30.44
CA CYS A 17 36.03 14.51 -30.15
C CYS A 17 36.30 15.14 -31.53
N GLY A 18 35.97 16.41 -31.73
CA GLY A 18 36.15 17.06 -33.02
C GLY A 18 35.78 18.54 -32.97
N SER A 19 36.78 19.37 -32.73
CA SER A 19 36.78 20.82 -32.89
C SER A 19 37.55 21.15 -34.17
N ASP A 20 36.93 21.89 -35.10
CA ASP A 20 37.55 22.43 -36.31
C ASP A 20 37.46 23.97 -36.31
N GLU A 21 38.62 24.62 -36.28
CA GLU A 21 38.87 25.97 -36.79
C GLU A 21 39.22 25.87 -38.28
N VAL A 22 38.91 26.90 -39.08
CA VAL A 22 39.79 27.50 -40.12
C VAL A 22 39.11 28.70 -40.82
N LEU A 23 39.72 29.86 -40.62
CA LEU A 23 40.03 31.02 -41.50
C LEU A 23 39.09 31.47 -42.63
N ILE A 24 38.79 32.77 -42.62
CA ILE A 24 38.79 33.63 -43.82
C ILE A 24 39.50 34.96 -43.49
N ASP A 25 40.31 35.39 -44.46
CA ASP A 25 41.34 36.44 -44.48
C ASP A 25 40.81 37.87 -44.72
N GLU A 26 41.62 38.88 -44.38
CA GLU A 26 41.41 40.34 -44.45
C GLU A 26 41.23 40.90 -45.87
N VAL A 27 40.51 42.04 -46.02
CA VAL A 27 40.95 43.20 -46.83
C VAL A 27 40.43 44.52 -46.22
N ASP A 28 41.38 45.43 -46.04
CA ASP A 28 41.34 46.82 -45.56
C ASP A 28 40.74 47.81 -46.58
N THR A 29 40.10 48.90 -46.12
CA THR A 29 40.31 50.29 -46.60
C THR A 29 39.37 51.30 -45.92
N ALA A 30 39.97 52.28 -45.26
CA ALA A 30 39.34 53.45 -44.65
C ALA A 30 38.99 54.56 -45.65
N VAL A 31 37.88 55.29 -45.42
CA VAL A 31 37.75 56.73 -45.68
C VAL A 31 36.80 57.36 -44.63
N ALA A 32 37.27 58.43 -44.00
CA ALA A 32 36.59 59.26 -43.02
C ALA A 32 35.60 60.26 -43.66
N GLY A 33 34.58 60.67 -42.91
CA GLY A 33 33.70 61.80 -43.23
C GLY A 33 32.60 62.00 -42.18
N GLU A 34 32.65 63.14 -41.49
CA GLU A 34 31.91 63.57 -40.30
C GLU A 34 30.37 63.68 -40.39
N ALA A 35 29.77 63.48 -39.20
CA ALA A 35 28.68 64.22 -38.55
C ALA A 35 27.28 64.29 -39.20
N ASP A 36 26.31 63.64 -38.54
CA ASP A 36 25.20 64.26 -37.79
C ASP A 36 24.26 63.11 -37.35
N ALA A 37 24.21 62.78 -36.06
CA ALA A 37 23.25 63.32 -35.09
C ALA A 37 21.80 62.90 -35.39
N GLU A 38 21.28 62.11 -34.43
CA GLU A 38 19.86 61.81 -34.16
C GLU A 38 19.24 60.58 -34.87
N ALA A 39 19.48 59.41 -34.26
CA ALA A 39 18.49 58.35 -34.17
C ALA A 39 18.32 58.00 -32.68
N ASP A 40 17.45 58.79 -32.07
CA ASP A 40 17.05 58.85 -30.68
C ASP A 40 16.26 57.58 -30.26
N SER A 41 16.84 56.82 -29.32
CA SER A 41 16.20 56.19 -28.16
C SER A 41 14.88 55.39 -28.29
N ASN A 42 14.75 54.45 -29.23
CA ASN A 42 13.53 53.60 -29.27
C ASN A 42 13.74 52.09 -29.46
N ASP A 43 14.98 51.59 -29.38
CA ASP A 43 15.28 50.15 -29.45
C ASP A 43 15.44 49.54 -28.05
N ASP A 44 16.13 50.23 -27.13
CA ASP A 44 16.29 49.78 -25.74
C ASP A 44 14.95 49.68 -24.99
N ALA A 45 14.00 50.59 -25.24
CA ALA A 45 12.68 50.56 -24.59
C ALA A 45 11.82 49.38 -25.06
N LYS A 46 11.88 49.00 -26.35
CA LYS A 46 11.16 47.84 -26.90
C LYS A 46 11.79 46.52 -26.48
N GLN A 47 13.11 46.50 -26.32
CA GLN A 47 13.86 45.33 -25.89
C GLN A 47 13.60 45.00 -24.40
N VAL A 48 13.48 46.04 -23.56
CA VAL A 48 13.07 45.91 -22.14
C VAL A 48 11.66 45.34 -22.00
N ASP A 49 10.71 45.77 -22.84
CA ASP A 49 9.34 45.21 -22.83
C ASP A 49 9.34 43.74 -23.30
N GLN A 50 10.20 43.36 -24.24
CA GLN A 50 10.28 41.98 -24.75
C GLN A 50 10.89 41.00 -23.73
N GLU A 51 11.90 41.43 -22.98
CA GLU A 51 12.52 40.62 -21.92
C GLU A 51 11.55 40.38 -20.76
N ALA A 52 10.84 41.43 -20.31
CA ALA A 52 9.85 41.32 -19.25
C ALA A 52 8.62 40.48 -19.66
N LEU A 53 8.21 40.53 -20.94
CA LEU A 53 7.19 39.62 -21.48
C LEU A 53 7.63 38.16 -21.50
N ALA A 54 8.90 37.89 -21.84
CA ALA A 54 9.45 36.54 -21.81
C ALA A 54 9.51 35.98 -20.38
N GLU A 55 9.92 36.80 -19.41
CA GLU A 55 9.92 36.47 -17.98
C GLU A 55 8.51 36.16 -17.46
N LEU A 56 7.51 36.97 -17.83
CA LEU A 56 6.11 36.70 -17.50
C LEU A 56 5.61 35.38 -18.10
N GLU A 57 5.93 35.09 -19.36
CA GLU A 57 5.56 33.82 -19.98
C GLU A 57 6.20 32.61 -19.28
N ASP A 58 7.45 32.73 -18.83
CA ASP A 58 8.13 31.68 -18.09
C ASP A 58 7.46 31.44 -16.72
N HIS A 59 7.15 32.50 -15.97
CA HIS A 59 6.42 32.35 -14.70
C HIS A 59 4.99 31.82 -14.87
N ARG A 60 4.30 32.16 -15.96
CA ARG A 60 3.00 31.53 -16.29
C ARG A 60 3.14 30.04 -16.58
N ARG A 61 4.21 29.61 -17.26
CA ARG A 61 4.49 28.18 -17.48
C ARG A 61 4.83 27.48 -16.17
N GLU A 62 5.60 28.12 -15.29
CA GLU A 62 5.92 27.60 -13.96
C GLU A 62 4.67 27.45 -13.09
N LEU A 63 3.79 28.47 -13.07
CA LEU A 63 2.51 28.41 -12.39
C LEU A 63 1.65 27.24 -12.90
N PHE A 64 1.53 27.08 -14.21
CA PHE A 64 0.78 25.96 -14.79
C PHE A 64 1.37 24.60 -14.40
N ILE A 65 2.70 24.45 -14.40
CA ILE A 65 3.36 23.22 -13.94
C ILE A 65 3.08 22.98 -12.45
N LEU A 66 3.08 24.03 -11.64
CA LEU A 66 2.81 23.96 -10.21
C LEU A 66 1.36 23.57 -9.92
N GLU A 67 0.38 24.11 -10.65
CA GLU A 67 -1.03 23.70 -10.60
C GLU A 67 -1.18 22.21 -10.86
N MET A 68 -0.53 21.69 -11.90
CA MET A 68 -0.60 20.26 -12.22
C MET A 68 0.07 19.39 -11.15
N LYS A 69 1.18 19.85 -10.56
CA LYS A 69 1.89 19.13 -9.49
C LYS A 69 1.07 19.09 -8.20
N THR A 70 0.49 20.22 -7.79
CA THR A 70 -0.34 20.34 -6.59
C THR A 70 -1.63 19.55 -6.74
N GLU A 71 -2.31 19.63 -7.90
CA GLU A 71 -3.49 18.80 -8.20
C GLU A 71 -3.16 17.30 -8.15
N HIS A 72 -1.99 16.90 -8.67
CA HIS A 72 -1.54 15.51 -8.55
C HIS A 72 -1.26 15.12 -7.09
N ALA A 73 -0.56 15.95 -6.33
CA ALA A 73 -0.25 15.68 -4.92
C ALA A 73 -1.52 15.51 -4.08
N LEU A 74 -2.49 16.42 -4.24
CA LEU A 74 -3.79 16.34 -3.56
C LEU A 74 -4.57 15.08 -3.93
N ARG A 75 -4.58 14.72 -5.22
CA ARG A 75 -5.23 13.46 -5.66
C ARG A 75 -4.56 12.24 -5.05
N SER A 76 -3.23 12.22 -4.96
CA SER A 76 -2.47 11.13 -4.35
C SER A 76 -2.79 11.00 -2.87
N ALA A 77 -2.72 12.09 -2.12
CA ALA A 77 -3.01 12.10 -0.69
C ALA A 77 -4.47 11.71 -0.39
N HIS A 78 -5.42 12.15 -1.24
CA HIS A 78 -6.81 11.75 -1.12
C HIS A 78 -7.04 10.25 -1.35
N LEU A 79 -6.32 9.67 -2.31
CA LEU A 79 -6.37 8.24 -2.56
C LEU A 79 -5.81 7.46 -1.36
N GLU A 80 -4.66 7.86 -0.84
CA GLU A 80 -4.04 7.24 0.34
C GLU A 80 -4.95 7.31 1.57
N LEU A 81 -5.61 8.45 1.80
CA LEU A 81 -6.61 8.60 2.85
C LEU A 81 -7.79 7.63 2.68
N THR A 82 -8.28 7.48 1.45
CA THR A 82 -9.38 6.58 1.14
C THR A 82 -8.99 5.11 1.35
N GLU A 83 -7.82 4.71 0.86
CA GLU A 83 -7.29 3.36 1.03
C GLU A 83 -7.07 3.02 2.51
N ALA A 84 -6.56 3.96 3.31
CA ALA A 84 -6.38 3.77 4.74
C ALA A 84 -7.72 3.65 5.50
N ASP A 85 -8.76 4.39 5.10
CA ASP A 85 -10.10 4.24 5.69
C ASP A 85 -10.71 2.88 5.35
N GLU A 86 -10.61 2.46 4.09
CA GLU A 86 -11.08 1.14 3.65
C GLU A 86 -10.36 0.01 4.42
N ALA A 87 -9.04 0.12 4.59
CA ALA A 87 -8.24 -0.84 5.36
C ALA A 87 -8.71 -0.94 6.83
N LEU A 88 -9.01 0.20 7.47
CA LEU A 88 -9.57 0.20 8.82
C LEU A 88 -10.95 -0.47 8.88
N GLN A 89 -11.80 -0.21 7.89
CA GLN A 89 -13.10 -0.86 7.81
C GLN A 89 -12.98 -2.36 7.59
N ASP A 90 -12.01 -2.80 6.78
CA ASP A 90 -11.73 -4.22 6.55
C ASP A 90 -11.23 -4.92 7.81
N ALA A 91 -10.27 -4.33 8.53
CA ALA A 91 -9.79 -4.89 9.80
C ALA A 91 -10.94 -5.08 10.81
N HIS A 92 -11.86 -4.12 10.87
CA HIS A 92 -13.07 -4.24 11.68
C HIS A 92 -14.03 -5.32 11.19
N ARG A 93 -14.21 -5.46 9.87
CA ARG A 93 -15.03 -6.54 9.28
C ARG A 93 -14.46 -7.90 9.62
N GLU A 94 -13.14 -8.06 9.53
CA GLU A 94 -12.43 -9.29 9.84
C GLU A 94 -12.61 -9.70 11.30
N LEU A 95 -12.39 -8.80 12.25
CA LEU A 95 -12.62 -9.10 13.67
C LEU A 95 -14.08 -9.51 13.94
N ARG A 96 -15.06 -8.81 13.35
CA ARG A 96 -16.47 -9.18 13.50
C ARG A 96 -16.77 -10.55 12.91
N LEU A 97 -16.27 -10.84 11.71
CA LEU A 97 -16.45 -12.14 11.07
C LEU A 97 -15.84 -13.25 11.93
N PHE A 98 -14.64 -13.00 12.47
CA PHE A 98 -13.98 -13.94 13.34
C PHE A 98 -14.82 -14.24 14.59
N MET A 99 -15.23 -13.20 15.32
CA MET A 99 -15.99 -13.36 16.56
C MET A 99 -17.37 -13.99 16.35
N SER A 100 -18.07 -13.64 15.26
CA SER A 100 -19.45 -14.06 15.04
C SER A 100 -19.59 -15.40 14.31
N VAL A 101 -18.61 -15.79 13.51
CA VAL A 101 -18.70 -16.98 12.65
C VAL A 101 -17.56 -17.95 12.93
N GLU A 102 -16.32 -17.50 12.80
CA GLU A 102 -15.16 -18.40 12.78
C GLU A 102 -14.85 -18.99 14.16
N MET A 103 -14.77 -18.15 15.20
CA MET A 103 -14.52 -18.59 16.56
C MET A 103 -15.57 -19.62 17.05
N PRO A 104 -16.89 -19.36 16.94
CA PRO A 104 -17.90 -20.37 17.29
C PRO A 104 -17.73 -21.68 16.49
N ARG A 105 -17.41 -21.58 15.20
CA ARG A 105 -17.18 -22.75 14.34
C ARG A 105 -15.98 -23.56 14.81
N GLN A 106 -14.86 -22.93 15.12
CA GLN A 106 -13.68 -23.60 15.64
C GLN A 106 -13.96 -24.32 16.96
N ILE A 107 -14.64 -23.64 17.90
CA ILE A 107 -15.03 -24.22 19.19
C ILE A 107 -15.92 -25.45 18.97
N GLU A 108 -16.92 -25.35 18.10
CA GLU A 108 -17.86 -26.44 17.86
C GLU A 108 -17.18 -27.64 17.19
N ASN A 109 -16.28 -27.40 16.23
CA ASN A 109 -15.50 -28.47 15.60
C ASN A 109 -14.63 -29.23 16.63
N GLN A 110 -14.01 -28.51 17.57
CA GLN A 110 -13.22 -29.16 18.62
C GLN A 110 -14.09 -29.89 19.64
N LYS A 111 -15.27 -29.35 19.99
CA LYS A 111 -16.24 -30.06 20.83
C LYS A 111 -16.75 -31.34 20.17
N GLN A 112 -16.99 -31.30 18.87
CA GLN A 112 -17.42 -32.47 18.11
C GLN A 112 -16.34 -33.55 18.13
N SER A 113 -15.08 -33.18 17.89
CA SER A 113 -13.93 -34.09 18.00
C SER A 113 -13.82 -34.71 19.40
N LEU A 114 -13.96 -33.91 20.46
CA LEU A 114 -13.99 -34.40 21.84
C LEU A 114 -15.15 -35.36 22.09
N SER A 115 -16.34 -35.06 21.55
CA SER A 115 -17.51 -35.94 21.68
C SER A 115 -17.27 -37.28 21.00
N TYR A 116 -16.71 -37.29 19.80
CA TYR A 116 -16.38 -38.53 19.09
C TYR A 116 -15.39 -39.38 19.89
N SER A 117 -14.31 -38.79 20.40
CA SER A 117 -13.33 -39.53 21.18
C SER A 117 -13.91 -40.09 22.49
N ARG A 118 -14.81 -39.35 23.17
CA ARG A 118 -15.56 -39.88 24.32
C ARG A 118 -16.42 -41.09 23.96
N HIS A 119 -17.09 -41.04 22.82
CA HIS A 119 -17.87 -42.18 22.32
C HIS A 119 -16.99 -43.38 21.97
N SER A 120 -15.84 -43.17 21.34
CA SER A 120 -14.90 -44.25 21.03
C SER A 120 -14.39 -44.96 22.27
N VAL A 121 -13.97 -44.20 23.31
CA VAL A 121 -13.58 -44.78 24.61
C VAL A 121 -14.72 -45.62 25.19
N LYS A 122 -15.94 -45.06 25.25
CA LYS A 122 -17.09 -45.77 25.80
C LYS A 122 -17.37 -47.08 25.04
N ASN A 123 -17.34 -47.04 23.71
CA ASN A 123 -17.58 -48.21 22.88
C ASN A 123 -16.49 -49.28 23.09
N ALA A 124 -15.22 -48.87 23.17
CA ALA A 124 -14.10 -49.78 23.45
C ALA A 124 -14.18 -50.39 24.86
N GLU A 125 -14.66 -49.65 25.86
CA GLU A 125 -14.92 -50.17 27.20
C GLU A 125 -16.05 -51.21 27.20
N GLU A 126 -17.16 -50.92 26.51
CA GLU A 126 -18.29 -51.83 26.39
C GLU A 126 -17.93 -53.12 25.63
N GLU A 127 -17.14 -53.02 24.55
CA GLU A 127 -16.64 -54.17 23.79
C GLU A 127 -15.69 -55.03 24.62
N LEU A 128 -14.71 -54.41 25.31
CA LEU A 128 -13.79 -55.13 26.18
C LEU A 128 -14.55 -55.88 27.29
N ALA A 129 -15.53 -55.23 27.93
CA ALA A 129 -16.35 -55.87 28.97
C ALA A 129 -17.13 -57.09 28.43
N GLN A 130 -17.67 -57.00 27.21
CA GLN A 130 -18.35 -58.13 26.56
C GLN A 130 -17.38 -59.28 26.27
N LEU A 131 -16.17 -58.98 25.80
CA LEU A 131 -15.14 -59.99 25.53
C LEU A 131 -14.65 -60.67 26.81
N GLU A 132 -14.44 -59.90 27.89
CA GLU A 132 -14.06 -60.43 29.20
C GLU A 132 -15.17 -61.33 29.78
N GLN A 133 -16.45 -60.98 29.60
CA GLN A 133 -17.57 -61.83 30.01
C GLN A 133 -17.67 -63.13 29.18
N LEU A 134 -17.39 -63.08 27.88
CA LEU A 134 -17.51 -64.24 26.98
C LEU A 134 -16.36 -65.23 27.12
N TYR A 135 -15.13 -64.73 27.26
CA TYR A 135 -13.92 -65.53 27.24
C TYR A 135 -13.28 -65.74 28.62
N GLY A 136 -13.68 -64.98 29.64
CA GLY A 136 -13.10 -65.04 30.99
C GLY A 136 -13.27 -66.39 31.69
N ASP A 137 -14.33 -67.14 31.37
CA ASP A 137 -14.64 -68.44 31.98
C ASP A 137 -14.24 -69.65 31.08
N ALA A 138 -13.63 -69.41 29.91
CA ALA A 138 -13.37 -70.45 28.91
C ALA A 138 -12.03 -71.18 29.13
N GLU A 139 -12.05 -72.26 29.92
CA GLU A 139 -10.87 -73.04 30.34
C GLU A 139 -10.11 -73.78 29.20
N PHE A 140 -10.67 -73.89 27.99
CA PHE A 140 -10.11 -74.70 26.90
C PHE A 140 -9.54 -73.90 25.70
N ALA A 141 -9.69 -72.57 25.66
CA ALA A 141 -9.26 -71.72 24.53
C ALA A 141 -8.37 -70.52 24.96
N GLU A 142 -7.64 -70.71 26.07
CA GLU A 142 -6.98 -69.66 26.85
C GLU A 142 -6.03 -68.76 26.03
N ALA A 143 -5.15 -69.34 25.19
CA ALA A 143 -4.17 -68.56 24.44
C ALA A 143 -4.78 -67.64 23.37
N THR A 144 -5.88 -68.05 22.73
CA THR A 144 -6.55 -67.19 21.71
C THR A 144 -7.40 -66.12 22.39
N ALA A 145 -8.09 -66.48 23.47
CA ALA A 145 -8.84 -65.56 24.31
C ALA A 145 -7.95 -64.43 24.86
N GLU A 146 -6.76 -64.77 25.37
CA GLU A 146 -5.80 -63.80 25.91
C GLU A 146 -5.34 -62.80 24.83
N ILE A 147 -5.08 -63.26 23.60
CA ILE A 147 -4.69 -62.38 22.48
C ILE A 147 -5.82 -61.41 22.13
N VAL A 148 -7.07 -61.88 22.08
CA VAL A 148 -8.23 -61.04 21.70
C VAL A 148 -8.52 -59.99 22.77
N ILE A 149 -8.53 -60.39 24.04
CA ILE A 149 -8.70 -59.45 25.18
C ILE A 149 -7.53 -58.47 25.22
N GLY A 150 -6.29 -58.94 25.02
CA GLY A 150 -5.10 -58.10 24.99
C GLY A 150 -5.14 -57.03 23.90
N ARG A 151 -5.57 -57.38 22.68
CA ARG A 151 -5.77 -56.39 21.59
C ARG A 151 -6.83 -55.36 21.95
N SER A 152 -7.94 -55.79 22.54
CA SER A 152 -9.05 -54.90 22.91
C SER A 152 -8.65 -53.93 24.04
N ARG A 153 -7.86 -54.40 25.01
CA ARG A 153 -7.24 -53.53 26.03
C ARG A 153 -6.31 -52.48 25.42
N HIS A 154 -5.50 -52.89 24.45
CA HIS A 154 -4.61 -51.98 23.73
C HIS A 154 -5.40 -50.93 22.94
N SER A 155 -6.45 -51.34 22.23
CA SER A 155 -7.35 -50.42 21.53
C SER A 155 -7.97 -49.41 22.51
N LEU A 156 -8.49 -49.87 23.65
CA LEU A 156 -9.03 -48.98 24.69
C LEU A 156 -7.97 -47.99 25.23
N GLU A 157 -6.72 -48.43 25.41
CA GLU A 157 -5.64 -47.54 25.82
C GLU A 157 -5.39 -46.42 24.79
N MET A 158 -5.39 -46.76 23.49
CA MET A 158 -5.24 -45.80 22.40
C MET A 158 -6.40 -44.80 22.37
N GLU A 159 -7.65 -45.27 22.46
CA GLU A 159 -8.81 -44.39 22.51
C GLU A 159 -8.76 -43.43 23.71
N ARG A 160 -8.23 -43.89 24.86
CA ARG A 160 -8.02 -43.04 26.04
C ARG A 160 -6.92 -42.01 25.83
N ILE A 161 -5.87 -42.32 25.07
CA ILE A 161 -4.85 -41.35 24.67
C ILE A 161 -5.47 -40.27 23.78
N ASP A 162 -6.24 -40.68 22.78
CA ASP A 162 -6.91 -39.77 21.84
C ASP A 162 -7.92 -38.86 22.56
N LEU A 163 -8.60 -39.37 23.60
CA LEU A 163 -9.49 -38.57 24.43
C LEU A 163 -8.72 -37.50 25.20
N ARG A 164 -7.60 -37.87 25.83
CA ARG A 164 -6.76 -36.90 26.55
C ARG A 164 -6.24 -35.82 25.59
N GLN A 165 -5.81 -36.21 24.40
CA GLN A 165 -5.35 -35.26 23.38
C GLN A 165 -6.48 -34.32 22.95
N SER A 166 -7.68 -34.84 22.70
CA SER A 166 -8.85 -34.02 22.32
C SER A 166 -9.25 -33.05 23.42
N GLU A 167 -9.16 -33.45 24.69
CA GLU A 167 -9.37 -32.57 25.83
C GLU A 167 -8.29 -31.49 25.94
N GLU A 168 -7.02 -31.83 25.71
CA GLU A 168 -5.92 -30.86 25.66
C GLU A 168 -6.09 -29.85 24.53
N ASN A 169 -6.46 -30.30 23.34
CA ASN A 169 -6.68 -29.44 22.18
C ASN A 169 -7.79 -28.42 22.45
N LEU A 170 -8.94 -28.86 22.98
CA LEU A 170 -10.03 -27.95 23.33
C LEU A 170 -9.60 -26.94 24.42
N ARG A 171 -8.80 -27.38 25.41
CA ARG A 171 -8.24 -26.47 26.43
C ARG A 171 -7.29 -25.46 25.82
N ASN A 172 -6.40 -25.88 24.92
CA ASN A 172 -5.41 -25.01 24.29
C ASN A 172 -6.08 -24.00 23.35
N LEU A 173 -7.09 -24.43 22.58
CA LEU A 173 -7.90 -23.56 21.75
C LEU A 173 -8.46 -22.40 22.57
N HIS A 174 -9.12 -22.71 23.69
CA HIS A 174 -9.72 -21.68 24.55
C HIS A 174 -8.71 -20.81 25.29
N LYS A 175 -7.60 -21.40 25.76
CA LYS A 175 -6.68 -20.71 26.66
C LYS A 175 -5.63 -19.87 25.93
N TYR A 176 -5.26 -20.27 24.72
CA TYR A 176 -4.12 -19.67 24.03
C TYR A 176 -4.42 -19.27 22.60
N GLU A 177 -5.00 -20.16 21.79
CA GLU A 177 -5.16 -19.91 20.35
C GLU A 177 -6.18 -18.81 20.08
N LEU A 178 -7.42 -18.95 20.58
CA LEU A 178 -8.47 -17.94 20.37
C LEU A 178 -8.11 -16.58 20.97
N PRO A 179 -7.62 -16.47 22.23
CA PRO A 179 -7.22 -15.17 22.77
C PRO A 179 -6.13 -14.48 21.96
N LYS A 180 -5.13 -15.24 21.49
CA LYS A 180 -4.07 -14.70 20.65
C LYS A 180 -4.61 -14.21 19.31
N GLU A 181 -5.47 -14.98 18.66
CA GLU A 181 -6.06 -14.59 17.37
C GLU A 181 -6.92 -13.32 17.50
N ILE A 182 -7.67 -13.16 18.59
CA ILE A 182 -8.36 -11.90 18.91
C ILE A 182 -7.37 -10.76 19.06
N GLU A 183 -6.31 -10.94 19.85
CA GLU A 183 -5.29 -9.91 20.09
C GLU A 183 -4.58 -9.49 18.79
N ASP A 184 -4.28 -10.44 17.91
CA ASP A 184 -3.66 -10.19 16.60
C ASP A 184 -4.61 -9.36 15.69
N LEU A 185 -5.91 -9.68 15.68
CA LEU A 185 -6.93 -8.93 14.93
C LEU A 185 -7.15 -7.51 15.51
N GLU A 186 -7.16 -7.37 16.83
CA GLU A 186 -7.23 -6.06 17.49
C GLU A 186 -5.97 -5.21 17.22
N HIS A 187 -4.80 -5.85 17.13
CA HIS A 187 -3.57 -5.17 16.70
C HIS A 187 -3.66 -4.69 15.24
N SER A 188 -4.30 -5.46 14.37
CA SER A 188 -4.54 -5.06 12.98
C SER A 188 -5.37 -3.79 12.90
N ILE A 189 -6.45 -3.71 13.70
CA ILE A 189 -7.28 -2.49 13.81
C ILE A 189 -6.44 -1.30 14.28
N ARG A 190 -5.68 -1.44 15.38
CA ARG A 190 -4.84 -0.35 15.90
C ARG A 190 -3.82 0.15 14.88
N ARG A 191 -3.28 -0.75 14.05
CA ARG A 191 -2.35 -0.38 12.97
C ARG A 191 -3.06 0.43 11.89
N ALA A 192 -4.21 -0.06 11.41
CA ALA A 192 -5.00 0.63 10.41
C ALA A 192 -5.53 1.99 10.90
N GLU A 193 -5.86 2.12 12.19
CA GLU A 193 -6.19 3.42 12.81
C GLU A 193 -5.02 4.40 12.73
N HIS A 194 -3.80 3.92 13.00
CA HIS A 194 -2.62 4.78 12.92
C HIS A 194 -2.29 5.18 11.48
N GLU A 195 -2.43 4.26 10.53
CA GLU A 195 -2.25 4.52 9.09
C GLU A 195 -3.28 5.54 8.59
N LEU A 196 -4.55 5.40 8.97
CA LEU A 196 -5.60 6.37 8.66
C LEU A 196 -5.30 7.76 9.23
N GLU A 197 -4.84 7.83 10.47
CA GLU A 197 -4.45 9.11 11.06
C GLU A 197 -3.24 9.74 10.35
N GLY A 198 -2.26 8.92 9.95
CA GLY A 198 -1.13 9.37 9.14
C GLY A 198 -1.58 9.97 7.80
N ALA A 199 -2.43 9.24 7.06
CA ALA A 199 -2.95 9.69 5.78
C ALA A 199 -3.82 10.96 5.88
N ARG A 200 -4.54 11.15 7.00
CA ARG A 200 -5.27 12.41 7.27
C ARG A 200 -4.33 13.59 7.41
N ILE A 201 -3.25 13.42 8.17
CA ILE A 201 -2.23 14.46 8.37
C ILE A 201 -1.54 14.76 7.03
N GLU A 202 -1.20 13.73 6.24
CA GLU A 202 -0.58 13.90 4.92
C GLU A 202 -1.49 14.66 3.96
N MET A 203 -2.81 14.39 3.97
CA MET A 203 -3.79 15.17 3.21
C MET A 203 -3.82 16.63 3.66
N GLU A 204 -3.88 16.91 4.96
CA GLU A 204 -3.90 18.28 5.49
C GLU A 204 -2.60 19.03 5.13
N VAL A 205 -1.45 18.36 5.21
CA VAL A 205 -0.16 18.93 4.78
C VAL A 205 -0.19 19.25 3.28
N ALA A 206 -0.66 18.32 2.45
CA ALA A 206 -0.74 18.54 1.00
C ALA A 206 -1.68 19.70 0.64
N GLU A 207 -2.79 19.87 1.35
CA GLU A 207 -3.70 21.02 1.20
C GLU A 207 -3.00 22.35 1.54
N ILE A 208 -2.34 22.42 2.69
CA ILE A 208 -1.64 23.63 3.13
C ILE A 208 -0.48 23.99 2.19
N GLU A 209 0.31 23.00 1.77
CA GLU A 209 1.42 23.20 0.83
C GLU A 209 0.90 23.66 -0.53
N ALA A 210 -0.14 23.02 -1.06
CA ALA A 210 -0.75 23.43 -2.33
C ALA A 210 -1.29 24.87 -2.27
N GLU A 211 -2.00 25.24 -1.21
CA GLU A 211 -2.51 26.60 -1.01
C GLU A 211 -1.38 27.64 -0.96
N HIS A 212 -0.32 27.35 -0.18
CA HIS A 212 0.80 28.26 0.00
C HIS A 212 1.60 28.43 -1.30
N GLU A 213 1.94 27.33 -1.97
CA GLU A 213 2.73 27.35 -3.21
C GLU A 213 2.00 28.03 -4.35
N LEU A 214 0.72 27.70 -4.57
CA LEU A 214 -0.09 28.32 -5.63
C LEU A 214 -0.29 29.81 -5.36
N LYS A 215 -0.61 30.19 -4.12
CA LYS A 215 -0.78 31.60 -3.79
C LYS A 215 0.48 32.42 -4.04
N SER A 216 1.65 31.90 -3.63
CA SER A 216 2.92 32.59 -3.87
C SER A 216 3.20 32.77 -5.36
N ALA A 217 2.99 31.72 -6.16
CA ALA A 217 3.23 31.77 -7.61
C ALA A 217 2.23 32.69 -8.34
N ILE A 218 0.96 32.71 -7.93
CA ILE A 218 -0.04 33.63 -8.46
C ILE A 218 0.33 35.08 -8.14
N GLU A 219 0.72 35.38 -6.90
CA GLU A 219 1.15 36.74 -6.50
C GLU A 219 2.37 37.22 -7.31
N GLU A 220 3.30 36.33 -7.64
CA GLU A 220 4.45 36.64 -8.50
C GLU A 220 4.03 36.97 -9.95
N VAL A 221 3.15 36.15 -10.54
CA VAL A 221 2.61 36.40 -11.89
C VAL A 221 1.82 37.71 -11.92
N GLU A 222 0.91 37.94 -10.96
CA GLU A 222 0.13 39.17 -10.87
C GLU A 222 1.00 40.42 -10.74
N LYS A 223 2.10 40.32 -9.98
CA LYS A 223 3.04 41.43 -9.80
C LYS A 223 3.75 41.79 -11.10
N LEU A 224 4.12 40.79 -11.91
CA LEU A 224 4.73 40.98 -13.22
C LEU A 224 3.74 41.54 -14.23
N GLU A 225 2.49 41.07 -14.21
CA GLU A 225 1.40 41.61 -15.05
C GLU A 225 1.13 43.08 -14.76
N LYS A 226 1.03 43.45 -13.47
CA LYS A 226 0.92 44.85 -13.02
C LYS A 226 2.13 45.69 -13.45
N GLY A 227 3.34 45.13 -13.34
CA GLY A 227 4.59 45.79 -13.75
C GLY A 227 4.64 46.10 -15.25
N LEU A 228 4.01 45.27 -16.07
CA LEU A 228 3.87 45.42 -17.53
C LEU A 228 2.66 46.26 -17.96
N GLY A 229 1.87 46.78 -17.00
CA GLY A 229 0.65 47.52 -17.30
C GLY A 229 -0.46 46.68 -17.93
N MET A 230 -0.42 45.35 -17.71
CA MET A 230 -1.42 44.39 -18.17
C MET A 230 -2.57 44.20 -17.18
N ASP A 231 -2.90 45.22 -16.37
CA ASP A 231 -4.08 45.17 -15.49
C ASP A 231 -5.33 44.89 -16.34
N GLU A 232 -6.14 43.90 -15.92
CA GLU A 232 -7.44 43.57 -16.53
C GLU A 232 -8.28 44.84 -16.76
N HIS A 233 -8.27 45.32 -17.99
CA HIS A 233 -9.20 46.32 -18.48
C HIS A 233 -10.27 45.58 -19.27
N ASP A 234 -11.20 44.89 -18.59
CA ASP A 234 -12.60 44.84 -19.01
C ASP A 234 -13.54 44.20 -17.98
N HIS A 235 -14.44 45.01 -17.42
CA HIS A 235 -15.85 44.67 -17.18
C HIS A 235 -16.59 45.94 -16.75
N SER A 236 -16.68 46.90 -17.68
CA SER A 236 -17.87 47.74 -17.74
C SER A 236 -18.84 47.06 -18.71
N ASP A 237 -19.81 46.35 -18.14
CA ASP A 237 -21.06 46.02 -18.80
C ASP A 237 -21.68 47.32 -19.34
N ASP A 238 -21.46 47.60 -20.63
CA ASP A 238 -22.36 48.42 -21.42
C ASP A 238 -23.66 47.63 -21.62
N HIS A 239 -24.47 47.57 -20.57
CA HIS A 239 -25.90 47.36 -20.68
C HIS A 239 -26.58 48.74 -20.75
N ASP A 240 -26.50 49.34 -21.93
CA ASP A 240 -27.42 50.40 -22.34
C ASP A 240 -28.51 49.80 -23.27
N GLU A 241 -29.75 50.03 -22.82
CA GLU A 241 -31.07 49.97 -23.50
C GLU A 241 -31.80 48.63 -23.72
#